data_AF-A0A562KKR8-F1
#
_entry.id   AF-A0A562KKR8-F1
#
_cell.length_a   1.000
_cell.length_b   1.000
_cell.length_c   1.000
_cell.angle_alpha   90.00
_cell.angle_beta   90.00
_cell.angle_gamma   90.00
#
_symmetry.space_group_name_H-M   'P 1'
#
loop_
_entity.id
_entity.type
_entity.pdbx_description
1 polymer ?
#
loop_
_entity_poly.entity_id
_entity_poly.type
_entity_poly.pdbx_seq_one_letter_code
_entity_poly.pdbx_strand_id
1 'polypeptide(L)'
;MGKFYGELGDELSLHVRHLAWLNTVPKPEKRSITDKTEPKSRLREMKDGGIVPAMPPCATPWIVEQLVEIGPVVAAGMGRAPIGWADIAAWSAMTCVTLPPWQARLLRRLSSDWLAESQAAEKPDAPPPWTEPDPDAERRAAISAKVGNAFRALLGSRGRRPS
;
A
#
# COMPACT_ATOMS: atom_id res chain seq x y z
N MET A 1 5.46 6.59 26.29
CA MET A 1 4.17 6.73 25.57
C MET A 1 3.68 5.32 25.27
N GLY A 2 2.51 4.96 25.78
CA GLY A 2 2.09 3.57 25.97
C GLY A 2 1.89 2.78 24.66
N LYS A 3 2.07 1.46 24.76
CA LYS A 3 1.96 0.42 23.73
C LYS A 3 0.86 0.68 22.67
N PHE A 4 -0.32 1.13 23.11
CA PHE A 4 -1.46 1.49 22.26
C PHE A 4 -1.13 2.49 21.14
N TYR A 5 -0.39 3.57 21.45
CA TYR A 5 -0.05 4.58 20.43
C TYR A 5 0.99 4.09 19.43
N GLY A 6 1.82 3.12 19.84
CA GLY A 6 2.74 2.43 18.94
C GLY A 6 1.98 1.56 17.95
N GLU A 7 1.12 0.68 18.47
CA GLU A 7 0.29 -0.23 17.67
C GLU A 7 -0.62 0.53 16.69
N LEU A 8 -1.31 1.58 17.16
CA LEU A 8 -2.11 2.46 16.31
C LEU A 8 -1.26 3.12 15.22
N GLY A 9 -0.06 3.59 15.58
CA GLY A 9 0.85 4.21 14.63
C GLY A 9 1.32 3.25 13.54
N ASP A 10 1.56 1.99 13.89
CA ASP A 10 2.04 0.98 12.95
C ASP A 10 0.92 0.47 12.02
N GLU A 11 -0.29 0.29 12.55
CA GLU A 11 -1.50 -0.01 11.76
C GLU A 11 -1.75 1.09 10.71
N LEU A 12 -1.80 2.35 11.16
CA LEU A 12 -2.03 3.48 10.27
C LEU A 12 -0.88 3.67 9.29
N SER A 13 0.37 3.44 9.70
CA SER A 13 1.54 3.48 8.81
C SER A 13 1.38 2.48 7.67
N LEU A 14 0.99 1.24 7.96
CA LEU A 14 0.73 0.21 6.94
C LEU A 14 -0.39 0.64 5.98
N HIS A 15 -1.48 1.17 6.52
CA HIS A 15 -2.62 1.63 5.72
C HIS A 15 -2.25 2.80 4.79
N VAL A 16 -1.57 3.83 5.29
CA VAL A 16 -1.17 4.99 4.47
C VAL A 16 -0.11 4.63 3.43
N ARG A 17 0.80 3.71 3.75
CA ARG A 17 1.79 3.20 2.79
C ARG A 17 1.08 2.45 1.67
N HIS A 18 0.13 1.58 1.98
CA HIS A 18 -0.66 0.88 0.95
C HIS A 18 -1.44 1.86 0.06
N LEU A 19 -2.07 2.89 0.66
CA LEU A 19 -2.71 3.96 -0.11
C LEU A 19 -1.72 4.74 -0.99
N ALA A 20 -0.53 5.05 -0.49
CA ALA A 20 0.52 5.72 -1.26
C ALA A 20 0.97 4.88 -2.46
N TRP A 21 1.17 3.56 -2.27
CA TRP A 21 1.52 2.62 -3.32
C TRP A 21 0.44 2.55 -4.41
N LEU A 22 -0.84 2.52 -4.01
CA LEU A 22 -1.99 2.52 -4.92
C LEU A 22 -2.09 3.82 -5.74
N ASN A 23 -1.85 4.98 -5.10
CA ASN A 23 -2.00 6.29 -5.73
C ASN A 23 -0.77 6.74 -6.52
N THR A 24 0.37 6.07 -6.36
CA THR A 24 1.59 6.41 -7.09
C THR A 24 1.51 5.92 -8.54
N VAL A 25 1.96 6.78 -9.45
CA VAL A 25 2.11 6.48 -10.87
C VAL A 25 3.50 5.88 -11.10
N PRO A 26 3.64 4.61 -11.49
CA PRO A 26 4.94 4.02 -11.74
C PRO A 26 5.64 4.67 -12.92
N LYS A 27 6.96 4.84 -12.81
CA LYS A 27 7.83 5.31 -13.90
C LYS A 27 8.13 4.13 -14.81
N PRO A 28 7.73 4.15 -16.09
CA PRO A 28 8.04 3.06 -17.01
C PRO A 28 9.57 2.92 -17.15
N GLU A 29 10.08 1.68 -17.15
CA GLU A 29 11.53 1.43 -17.31
C GLU A 29 12.06 1.93 -18.66
N LYS A 30 11.24 1.81 -19.71
CA LYS A 30 11.51 2.30 -21.05
C LYS A 30 10.25 2.91 -21.62
N ARG A 31 10.25 4.22 -21.83
CA ARG A 31 9.16 4.92 -22.52
C ARG A 31 9.63 5.29 -23.92
N SER A 32 8.93 4.79 -24.94
CA SER A 32 9.15 5.26 -26.31
C SER A 32 8.67 6.70 -26.44
N ILE A 33 9.35 7.52 -27.25
CA ILE A 33 8.89 8.87 -27.62
C ILE A 33 7.52 8.81 -28.32
N THR A 34 7.21 7.70 -28.99
CA THR A 34 5.92 7.47 -29.66
C THR A 34 4.81 7.02 -28.71
N ASP A 35 5.13 6.65 -27.47
CA ASP A 35 4.16 6.16 -26.49
C ASP A 35 3.41 7.33 -25.83
N LYS A 36 2.22 7.60 -26.37
CA LYS A 36 1.30 8.65 -25.91
C LYS A 36 0.38 8.20 -24.78
N THR A 37 0.56 6.99 -24.22
CA THR A 37 -0.31 6.48 -23.16
C THR A 37 -0.22 7.37 -21.92
N GLU A 38 -1.37 7.80 -21.40
CA GLU A 38 -1.42 8.58 -20.17
C GLU A 38 -0.94 7.71 -19.00
N PRO A 39 0.02 8.17 -18.19
CA PRO A 39 0.56 7.36 -17.11
C PRO A 39 -0.50 7.27 -16.00
N LYS A 40 -0.89 6.04 -15.63
CA LYS A 40 -1.94 5.77 -14.64
C LYS A 40 -1.33 5.24 -13.34
N SER A 41 -1.97 5.57 -12.22
CA SER A 41 -1.67 4.92 -10.94
C SER A 41 -2.28 3.53 -10.91
N ARG A 42 -1.77 2.67 -10.03
CA ARG A 42 -2.29 1.31 -9.82
C ARG A 42 -3.78 1.34 -9.45
N LEU A 43 -4.19 2.30 -8.62
CA LEU A 43 -5.59 2.52 -8.26
C LEU A 43 -6.45 2.84 -9.47
N ARG A 44 -5.96 3.67 -10.39
CA ARG A 44 -6.72 4.05 -11.59
C ARG A 44 -6.83 2.89 -12.57
N GLU A 45 -5.77 2.13 -12.76
CA GLU A 45 -5.78 0.91 -13.57
C GLU A 45 -6.76 -0.13 -13.01
N MET A 46 -6.75 -0.37 -11.70
CA MET A 46 -7.72 -1.27 -11.04
C MET A 46 -9.15 -0.77 -11.22
N LYS A 47 -9.41 0.53 -11.00
CA LYS A 47 -10.74 1.13 -11.20
C LYS A 47 -11.24 1.02 -12.63
N ASP A 48 -10.38 1.27 -13.62
CA ASP A 48 -10.71 1.12 -15.03
C ASP A 48 -11.04 -0.34 -15.37
N GLY A 49 -10.44 -1.31 -14.67
CA GLY A 49 -10.77 -2.74 -14.75
C GLY A 49 -11.97 -3.19 -13.90
N GLY A 50 -12.65 -2.27 -13.20
CA GLY A 50 -13.76 -2.61 -12.30
C GLY A 50 -13.34 -3.31 -11.00
N ILE A 51 -12.04 -3.28 -10.67
CA ILE A 51 -11.48 -3.91 -9.47
C ILE A 51 -11.43 -2.88 -8.35
N VAL A 52 -12.04 -3.22 -7.21
CA VAL A 52 -11.88 -2.47 -5.96
C VAL A 52 -10.72 -3.08 -5.17
N PRO A 53 -9.63 -2.32 -4.90
CA PRO A 53 -8.50 -2.88 -4.17
C PRO A 53 -8.87 -3.20 -2.72
N ALA A 54 -8.41 -4.35 -2.25
CA ALA A 54 -8.44 -4.66 -0.83
C ALA A 54 -7.51 -3.68 -0.07
N MET A 55 -7.96 -3.30 1.12
CA MET A 55 -7.26 -2.35 1.99
C MET A 55 -6.87 -3.01 3.32
N PRO A 56 -5.70 -2.69 3.89
CA PRO A 56 -5.35 -3.11 5.23
C PRO A 56 -6.43 -2.65 6.23
N PRO A 57 -6.80 -3.46 7.23
CA PRO A 57 -7.70 -3.04 8.30
C PRO A 57 -7.23 -1.73 8.94
N CYS A 58 -8.18 -0.83 9.21
CA CYS A 58 -7.92 0.46 9.82
C CYS A 58 -9.05 0.78 10.80
N ALA A 59 -8.74 0.77 12.09
CA ALA A 59 -9.68 1.06 13.16
C ALA A 59 -10.04 2.54 13.25
N THR A 60 -9.14 3.42 12.78
CA THR A 60 -9.32 4.88 12.85
C THR A 60 -9.18 5.55 11.47
N PRO A 61 -10.08 5.24 10.51
CA PRO A 61 -9.99 5.76 9.14
C PRO A 61 -10.04 7.29 9.09
N TRP A 62 -10.73 7.93 10.02
CA TRP A 62 -10.82 9.40 10.10
C TRP A 62 -9.45 10.08 10.24
N ILE A 63 -8.43 9.43 10.83
CA ILE A 63 -7.07 10.00 10.91
C ILE A 63 -6.40 10.00 9.53
N VAL A 64 -6.64 8.94 8.74
CA VAL A 64 -6.16 8.84 7.37
C VAL A 64 -6.89 9.84 6.47
N GLU A 65 -8.20 9.97 6.64
CA GLU A 65 -9.03 10.95 5.91
C GLU A 65 -8.53 12.37 6.15
N GLN A 66 -8.22 12.73 7.40
CA GLN A 66 -7.61 14.03 7.73
C GLN A 66 -6.28 14.25 7.02
N LEU A 67 -5.40 13.23 6.99
CA LEU A 67 -4.13 13.32 6.25
C LEU A 67 -4.35 13.52 4.74
N VAL A 68 -5.31 12.80 4.16
CA VAL A 68 -5.64 12.91 2.73
C VAL A 68 -6.27 14.27 2.41
N GLU A 69 -7.13 14.78 3.29
CA GLU A 69 -7.77 16.10 3.17
C GLU A 69 -6.75 17.25 3.24
N ILE A 70 -5.78 17.17 4.16
CA ILE A 70 -4.64 18.13 4.21
C ILE A 70 -3.83 18.08 2.91
N GLY A 71 -3.75 16.89 2.30
CA GLY A 71 -2.77 16.56 1.27
C GLY A 71 -1.57 15.86 1.93
N PRO A 72 -1.30 14.58 1.62
CA PRO A 72 -0.32 13.80 2.37
C PRO A 72 1.13 14.23 2.15
N VAL A 73 1.39 15.08 1.14
CA VAL A 73 2.70 15.64 0.79
C VAL A 73 2.50 17.05 0.21
N VAL A 74 3.51 17.90 0.38
CA VAL A 74 3.54 19.26 -0.16
C VAL A 74 4.66 19.40 -1.21
N ALA A 75 4.54 20.40 -2.08
CA ALA A 75 5.63 20.78 -2.97
C ALA A 75 6.81 21.35 -2.17
N ALA A 76 8.02 20.93 -2.51
CA ALA A 76 9.28 21.47 -1.99
C ALA A 76 10.19 21.81 -3.17
N GLY A 77 11.11 22.76 -3.04
CA GLY A 77 11.81 23.39 -4.18
C GLY A 77 12.25 22.48 -5.34
N MET A 78 12.76 21.27 -5.05
CA MET A 78 13.18 20.28 -6.05
C MET A 78 12.41 18.94 -6.00
N GLY A 79 11.20 18.91 -5.41
CA GLY A 79 10.43 17.69 -5.27
C GLY A 79 9.23 17.82 -4.33
N ARG A 80 9.04 16.81 -3.49
CA ARG A 80 7.95 16.73 -2.52
C ARG A 80 8.52 16.58 -1.12
N ALA A 81 7.83 17.13 -0.13
CA ALA A 81 8.15 16.98 1.28
C ALA A 81 6.92 16.50 2.07
N PRO A 82 7.12 15.86 3.24
CA PRO A 82 6.02 15.61 4.16
C PRO A 82 5.41 16.93 4.65
N ILE A 83 4.16 16.88 5.11
CA ILE A 83 3.49 18.02 5.72
C ILE A 83 4.23 18.50 6.97
N GLY A 84 4.30 19.82 7.12
CA GLY A 84 4.89 20.50 8.25
C GLY A 84 3.88 20.87 9.33
N TRP A 85 4.36 21.54 10.37
CA TRP A 85 3.49 22.10 11.41
C TRP A 85 2.56 23.19 10.87
N ALA A 86 3.02 23.98 9.89
CA ALA A 86 2.24 25.05 9.29
C ALA A 86 1.01 24.51 8.56
N ASP A 87 1.17 23.43 7.77
CA ASP A 87 0.06 22.81 7.03
C ASP A 87 -1.00 22.26 7.99
N ILE A 88 -0.56 21.56 9.04
CA ILE A 88 -1.45 21.00 10.06
C ILE A 88 -2.17 22.10 10.85
N ALA A 89 -1.44 23.17 11.22
CA ALA A 89 -2.02 24.29 11.94
C ALA A 89 -3.05 25.05 11.08
N ALA A 90 -2.74 25.28 9.80
CA ALA A 90 -3.65 25.91 8.86
C ALA A 90 -4.91 25.08 8.65
N TRP A 91 -4.78 23.77 8.42
CA TRP A 91 -5.92 22.87 8.29
C TRP A 91 -6.78 22.83 9.56
N SER A 92 -6.16 22.68 10.73
CA SER A 92 -6.85 22.66 12.02
C SER A 92 -7.62 23.96 12.29
N ALA A 93 -7.03 25.12 11.94
CA ALA A 93 -7.69 26.42 12.06
C ALA A 93 -8.86 26.59 11.09
N MET A 94 -8.71 26.15 9.83
CA MET A 94 -9.74 26.31 8.81
C MET A 94 -10.92 25.35 8.97
N THR A 95 -10.67 24.14 9.48
CA THR A 95 -11.69 23.12 9.72
C THR A 95 -12.30 23.18 11.13
N CYS A 96 -11.77 24.04 12.00
CA CYS A 96 -12.10 24.10 13.43
C CYS A 96 -11.90 22.78 14.18
N VAL A 97 -11.10 21.84 13.64
CA VAL A 97 -10.80 20.57 14.31
C VAL A 97 -9.69 20.78 15.33
N THR A 98 -9.97 20.49 16.61
CA THR A 98 -8.97 20.54 17.68
C THR A 98 -8.14 19.25 17.69
N LEU A 99 -6.87 19.33 17.30
CA LEU A 99 -5.97 18.19 17.32
C LEU A 99 -5.20 18.07 18.64
N PRO A 100 -5.24 16.92 19.33
CA PRO A 100 -4.33 16.68 20.44
C PRO A 100 -2.88 16.58 19.93
N PRO A 101 -1.87 16.98 20.73
CA PRO A 101 -0.48 17.04 20.27
C PRO A 101 0.08 15.72 19.73
N TRP A 102 -0.41 14.57 20.23
CA TRP A 102 0.01 13.26 19.74
C TRP A 102 -0.50 12.98 18.32
N GLN A 103 -1.72 13.41 17.98
CA GLN A 103 -2.31 13.19 16.66
C GLN A 103 -1.65 14.08 15.61
N ALA A 104 -1.32 15.33 15.96
CA ALA A 104 -0.55 16.20 15.07
C ALA A 104 0.85 15.62 14.77
N ARG A 105 1.55 15.04 15.77
CA ARG A 105 2.80 14.30 15.53
C ARG A 105 2.59 13.07 14.66
N LEU A 106 1.50 12.34 14.88
CA LEU A 106 1.16 11.15 14.10
C LEU A 106 0.91 11.49 12.63
N LEU A 107 0.12 12.54 12.32
CA LEU A 107 -0.11 13.00 10.94
C LEU A 107 1.19 13.32 10.21
N ARG A 108 2.16 13.98 10.86
CA ARG A 108 3.50 14.22 10.29
C ARG A 108 4.28 12.94 10.02
N ARG A 109 4.24 11.98 10.94
CA ARG A 109 4.87 10.66 10.75
C ARG A 109 4.24 9.95 9.55
N LEU A 110 2.91 9.86 9.51
CA LEU A 110 2.17 9.20 8.42
C LEU A 110 2.42 9.86 7.06
N SER A 111 2.53 11.19 7.01
CA SER A 111 2.94 11.92 5.80
C SER A 111 4.35 11.55 5.34
N SER A 112 5.28 11.33 6.28
CA SER A 112 6.64 10.88 5.96
C SER A 112 6.64 9.45 5.42
N ASP A 113 5.87 8.57 6.04
CA ASP A 113 5.68 7.18 5.60
C ASP A 113 5.04 7.12 4.20
N TRP A 114 4.02 7.96 3.95
CA TRP A 114 3.40 8.11 2.64
C TRP A 114 4.41 8.55 1.58
N LEU A 115 5.22 9.58 1.87
CA LEU A 115 6.20 10.08 0.91
C LEU A 115 7.24 9.01 0.58
N ALA A 116 7.81 8.37 1.60
CA ALA A 116 8.81 7.32 1.43
C ALA A 116 8.27 6.16 0.57
N GLU A 117 7.06 5.70 0.87
CA GLU A 117 6.43 4.65 0.09
C GLU A 117 6.10 5.10 -1.33
N SER A 118 5.61 6.33 -1.51
CA SER A 118 5.33 6.86 -2.85
C SER A 118 6.58 6.92 -3.72
N GLN A 119 7.75 7.22 -3.14
CA GLN A 119 9.02 7.19 -3.88
C GLN A 119 9.45 5.76 -4.21
N ALA A 120 9.28 4.82 -3.28
CA ALA A 120 9.56 3.41 -3.54
C ALA A 120 8.64 2.82 -4.63
N ALA A 121 7.36 3.19 -4.59
CA ALA A 121 6.31 2.73 -5.49
C ALA A 121 6.40 3.30 -6.91
N GLU A 122 7.29 4.28 -7.16
CA GLU A 122 7.61 4.75 -8.51
C GLU A 122 8.23 3.64 -9.37
N LYS A 123 8.83 2.61 -8.76
CA LYS A 123 9.28 1.43 -9.50
C LYS A 123 8.06 0.62 -9.97
N PRO A 124 8.01 0.19 -11.25
CA PRO A 124 6.91 -0.64 -11.77
C PRO A 124 6.67 -1.89 -10.92
N ASP A 125 7.74 -2.62 -10.62
CA ASP A 125 7.70 -3.90 -9.90
C ASP A 125 7.75 -3.75 -8.37
N ALA A 126 7.46 -2.56 -7.83
CA ALA A 126 7.39 -2.36 -6.39
C ALA A 126 6.28 -3.24 -5.79
N PRO A 127 6.59 -4.15 -4.85
CA PRO A 127 5.58 -4.99 -4.22
C PRO A 127 4.64 -4.14 -3.34
N PRO A 128 3.36 -4.53 -3.18
CA PRO A 128 2.46 -3.83 -2.28
C PRO A 128 2.91 -4.00 -0.81
N PRO A 129 2.80 -2.96 0.04
CA PRO A 129 3.14 -3.05 1.47
C PRO A 129 2.30 -4.07 2.25
N TRP A 130 1.10 -4.36 1.76
CA TRP A 130 0.17 -5.29 2.35
C TRP A 130 -0.46 -6.18 1.27
N THR A 131 -0.68 -7.43 1.64
CA THR A 131 -1.43 -8.39 0.83
C THR A 131 -2.57 -8.91 1.67
N GLU A 132 -3.71 -9.12 1.03
CA GLU A 132 -4.88 -9.66 1.70
C GLU A 132 -4.53 -11.04 2.29
N PRO A 133 -4.75 -11.27 3.59
CA PRO A 133 -4.56 -12.57 4.18
C PRO A 133 -5.45 -13.56 3.46
N ASP A 134 -4.85 -14.56 2.82
CA ASP A 134 -5.61 -15.60 2.15
C ASP A 134 -6.22 -16.54 3.20
N PRO A 135 -7.55 -16.56 3.36
CA PRO A 135 -8.21 -17.39 4.37
C PRO A 135 -8.01 -18.89 4.11
N ASP A 136 -7.70 -19.28 2.87
CA ASP A 136 -7.45 -20.66 2.46
C ASP A 136 -5.94 -20.99 2.34
N ALA A 137 -5.03 -20.21 2.91
CA ALA A 137 -3.59 -20.36 2.64
C ALA A 137 -3.07 -21.75 2.99
N GLU A 138 -3.48 -22.25 4.16
CA GLU A 138 -3.19 -23.61 4.61
C GLU A 138 -3.86 -24.66 3.72
N ARG A 139 -5.09 -24.42 3.29
CA ARG A 139 -5.85 -25.32 2.42
C ARG A 139 -5.23 -25.41 1.02
N ARG A 140 -4.81 -24.28 0.45
CA ARG A 140 -4.10 -24.21 -0.83
C ARG A 140 -2.73 -24.88 -0.75
N ALA A 141 -1.98 -24.66 0.33
CA ALA A 141 -0.71 -25.35 0.56
C ALA A 141 -0.93 -26.88 0.64
N ALA A 142 -1.95 -27.32 1.37
CA ALA A 142 -2.31 -28.73 1.46
C ALA A 142 -2.76 -29.34 0.12
N ILE A 143 -3.53 -28.60 -0.68
CA ILE A 143 -3.93 -29.04 -2.03
C ILE A 143 -2.71 -29.12 -2.96
N SER A 144 -1.83 -28.13 -2.94
CA SER A 144 -0.61 -28.11 -3.75
C SER A 144 0.31 -29.30 -3.41
N ALA A 145 0.48 -29.60 -2.13
CA ALA A 145 1.23 -30.77 -1.68
C ALA A 145 0.59 -32.09 -2.15
N LYS A 146 -0.75 -32.20 -2.10
CA LYS A 146 -1.48 -33.38 -2.61
C LYS A 146 -1.34 -33.54 -4.13
N VAL A 147 -1.46 -32.46 -4.90
CA VAL A 147 -1.28 -32.47 -6.36
C VAL A 147 0.14 -32.87 -6.72
N GLY A 148 1.16 -32.32 -6.03
CA GLY A 148 2.56 -32.70 -6.25
C GLY A 148 2.84 -34.18 -5.96
N ASN A 149 2.25 -34.72 -4.90
CA ASN A 149 2.37 -36.14 -4.57
C ASN A 149 1.63 -37.04 -5.58
N ALA A 150 0.45 -36.62 -6.04
CA ALA A 150 -0.30 -37.34 -7.08
C ALA A 150 0.44 -37.35 -8.42
N PHE A 151 1.01 -36.21 -8.84
CA PHE A 151 1.85 -36.13 -10.03
C PHE A 151 3.10 -37.01 -9.93
N ARG A 152 3.77 -37.03 -8.77
CA ARG A 152 4.94 -37.88 -8.52
C ARG A 152 4.58 -39.37 -8.58
N ALA A 153 3.44 -39.77 -8.02
CA ALA A 153 2.96 -41.15 -8.08
C ALA A 153 2.63 -41.59 -9.52
N LEU A 154 2.08 -40.69 -10.34
CA LEU A 154 1.70 -40.96 -11.72
C LEU A 154 2.93 -41.03 -12.66
N LEU A 155 3.99 -40.28 -12.37
CA LEU A 155 5.27 -40.38 -13.07
C LEU A 155 6.09 -41.60 -12.61
N GLY A 156 6.02 -41.96 -11.32
CA GLY A 156 6.72 -43.12 -10.76
C GLY A 156 6.14 -44.48 -11.17
N SER A 157 4.86 -44.54 -11.58
CA SER A 157 4.21 -45.79 -12.01
C SER A 157 4.60 -46.24 -13.43
N ARG A 158 5.25 -45.37 -14.23
CA ARG A 158 5.69 -45.70 -15.60
C ARG A 158 7.02 -46.49 -15.68
N GLY A 159 7.67 -46.74 -14.55
CA GLY A 159 9.00 -47.37 -14.49
C GLY A 159 9.04 -48.89 -14.24
N ARG A 160 7.90 -49.58 -14.06
CA ARG A 160 7.88 -51.01 -13.71
C ARG A 160 7.14 -51.83 -14.77
N ARG A 161 7.83 -52.22 -15.84
CA ARG A 161 7.35 -53.29 -16.73
C ARG A 161 7.74 -54.64 -16.10
N PRO A 162 6.81 -55.58 -15.89
CA PRO A 162 7.16 -56.93 -15.51
C PRO A 162 7.78 -57.67 -16.70
N SER A 163 8.82 -58.45 -16.41
CA SER A 163 9.55 -59.35 -17.32
C SER A 163 8.74 -60.60 -17.64
#